data_AF-A0A8J6WGA3-F1
#
_entry.id   AF-A0A8J6WGA3-F1
#
_cell.length_a   1.000
_cell.length_b   1.000
_cell.length_c   1.000
_cell.angle_alpha   90.00
_cell.angle_beta   90.00
_cell.angle_gamma   90.00
#
_symmetry.space_group_name_H-M   'P 1'
#
loop_
_entity.id
_entity.type
_entity.pdbx_description
1 polymer ?
#
loop_
_entity_poly.entity_id
_entity_poly.type
_entity_poly.pdbx_seq_one_letter_code
_entity_poly.pdbx_strand_id
1 'polypeptide(L)'
;MTTAAAPSAQTPHAIAWKIKLLYDGDCPLCLREVNFLRKQDNGRGLIAFTDIAADDYNPADNGGIDFATAMGRIHAVKADGTVIQNVDVFRQVYAVLGIGWIYAPTRWPILGPLVDWVYGLWANWRLAITGRPSLKTILAEREARLAEGCGNPETDSTSGSVDESLANRCRI
;
A
#
# COMPACT_ATOMS: atom_id res chain seq x y z
N MET A 1 45.21 -1.43 -22.63
CA MET A 1 44.05 -0.59 -23.01
C MET A 1 42.82 -1.45 -22.85
N THR A 2 42.14 -1.36 -21.71
CA THR A 2 40.95 -2.17 -21.42
C THR A 2 39.81 -1.21 -21.16
N THR A 3 38.98 -0.99 -22.17
CA THR A 3 37.79 -0.15 -22.07
C THR A 3 36.73 -0.95 -21.32
N ALA A 4 36.42 -0.55 -20.09
CA ALA A 4 35.27 -1.08 -19.36
C ALA A 4 33.98 -0.57 -20.02
N ALA A 5 33.13 -1.49 -20.47
CA ALA A 5 31.80 -1.19 -20.96
C ALA A 5 30.92 -0.64 -19.82
N ALA A 6 30.28 0.50 -20.06
CA ALA A 6 29.33 1.09 -19.12
C ALA A 6 28.08 0.18 -19.01
N PRO A 7 27.47 0.06 -17.82
CA PRO A 7 26.25 -0.72 -17.65
C PRO A 7 25.08 -0.04 -18.38
N SER A 8 24.37 -0.81 -19.19
CA SER A 8 23.16 -0.39 -19.91
C SER A 8 22.08 0.05 -18.91
N ALA A 9 21.69 1.32 -18.97
CA ALA A 9 20.55 1.84 -18.21
C ALA A 9 19.28 1.06 -18.62
N GLN A 10 18.65 0.37 -17.68
CA GLN A 10 17.35 -0.24 -17.91
C GLN A 10 16.31 0.86 -18.16
N THR A 11 15.63 0.81 -19.30
CA THR A 11 14.48 1.66 -19.61
C THR A 11 13.38 1.40 -18.58
N PRO A 12 12.84 2.41 -17.87
CA PRO A 12 11.73 2.19 -16.96
C PRO A 12 10.56 1.59 -17.75
N HIS A 13 10.08 0.43 -17.32
CA HIS A 13 8.82 -0.13 -17.82
C HIS A 13 7.74 0.95 -17.72
N ALA A 14 7.12 1.31 -18.84
CA ALA A 14 6.04 2.29 -18.83
C ALA A 14 4.92 1.78 -17.91
N ILE A 15 4.78 2.42 -16.75
CA ILE A 15 3.81 2.03 -15.74
C ILE A 15 2.40 2.20 -16.33
N ALA A 16 1.63 1.12 -16.42
CA ALA A 16 0.29 1.12 -17.04
C ALA A 16 -0.76 1.88 -16.20
N TRP A 17 -0.54 1.99 -14.89
CA TRP A 17 -1.42 2.67 -13.94
C TRP A 17 -0.95 4.10 -13.66
N LYS A 18 -1.85 4.99 -13.24
CA LYS A 18 -1.54 6.39 -12.88
C LYS A 18 -1.23 6.57 -11.41
N ILE A 19 -1.90 5.78 -10.57
CA ILE A 19 -1.76 5.81 -9.12
C ILE A 19 -1.90 4.40 -8.54
N LYS A 20 -1.07 4.06 -7.56
CA LYS A 20 -1.15 2.83 -6.78
C LYS A 20 -1.71 3.14 -5.41
N LEU A 21 -2.89 2.62 -5.09
CA LEU A 21 -3.56 2.80 -3.80
C LEU A 21 -3.18 1.67 -2.83
N LEU A 22 -2.59 2.03 -1.70
CA LEU A 22 -2.31 1.10 -0.60
C LEU A 22 -3.53 1.07 0.33
N TYR A 23 -4.13 -0.11 0.49
CA TYR A 23 -5.34 -0.28 1.31
C TYR A 23 -5.21 -1.48 2.25
N ASP A 24 -5.98 -1.45 3.33
CA ASP A 24 -6.06 -2.53 4.31
C ASP A 24 -7.22 -3.48 3.97
N GLY A 25 -6.91 -4.66 3.45
CA GLY A 25 -7.88 -5.68 3.07
C GLY A 25 -8.66 -6.27 4.24
N ASP A 26 -8.14 -6.19 5.46
CA ASP A 26 -8.85 -6.66 6.65
C ASP A 26 -9.80 -5.60 7.24
N CYS A 27 -9.85 -4.40 6.66
CA CYS A 27 -10.73 -3.33 7.10
C CYS A 27 -12.01 -3.29 6.26
N PRO A 28 -13.20 -3.62 6.81
CA PRO A 28 -14.45 -3.66 6.05
C PRO A 28 -14.86 -2.32 5.43
N LEU A 29 -14.44 -1.18 6.00
CA LEU A 29 -14.68 0.13 5.42
C LEU A 29 -13.74 0.40 4.24
N CYS A 30 -12.47 0.04 4.36
CA CYS A 30 -11.50 0.17 3.27
C CYS A 30 -11.89 -0.73 2.08
N LEU A 31 -12.33 -1.96 2.33
CA LEU A 31 -12.80 -2.85 1.27
C LEU A 31 -14.03 -2.31 0.53
N ARG A 32 -15.00 -1.72 1.24
CA ARG A 32 -16.17 -1.10 0.60
C ARG A 32 -15.75 0.02 -0.36
N GLU A 33 -14.85 0.88 0.09
CA GLU A 33 -14.28 1.96 -0.72
C GLU A 33 -13.52 1.42 -1.93
N VAL A 34 -12.60 0.48 -1.73
CA VAL A 34 -11.82 -0.14 -2.83
C VAL A 34 -12.72 -0.83 -3.85
N ASN A 35 -13.76 -1.52 -3.41
CA ASN A 35 -14.72 -2.15 -4.32
C ASN A 35 -15.50 -1.13 -5.14
N PHE A 36 -15.87 0.01 -4.56
CA PHE A 36 -16.46 1.13 -5.29
C PHE A 36 -15.48 1.70 -6.33
N LEU A 37 -14.23 1.95 -5.93
CA LEU A 37 -13.19 2.49 -6.81
C LEU A 37 -12.85 1.53 -7.96
N ARG A 38 -12.79 0.22 -7.71
CA ARG A 38 -12.60 -0.81 -8.76
C ARG A 38 -13.73 -0.78 -9.78
N LYS A 39 -14.99 -0.68 -9.33
CA LYS A 39 -16.15 -0.55 -10.22
C LYS A 39 -16.07 0.72 -11.06
N GLN A 40 -15.66 1.83 -10.45
CA GLN A 40 -15.51 3.11 -11.14
C GLN A 40 -14.34 3.11 -12.13
N ASP A 41 -13.24 2.41 -11.82
CA ASP A 41 -12.13 2.22 -12.76
C ASP A 41 -12.58 1.47 -14.01
N ASN A 42 -13.58 0.57 -13.88
CA ASN A 42 -14.26 -0.09 -14.99
C ASN A 42 -13.29 -0.77 -15.98
N GLY A 43 -12.26 -1.43 -15.44
CA GLY A 43 -11.26 -2.16 -16.23
C GLY A 43 -10.23 -1.30 -16.97
N ARG A 44 -10.21 0.03 -16.75
CA ARG A 44 -9.23 0.92 -17.38
C ARG A 44 -7.81 0.72 -16.85
N GLY A 45 -7.66 0.18 -15.64
CA GLY A 45 -6.35 -0.05 -15.01
C GLY A 45 -5.66 1.24 -14.59
N LEU A 46 -6.42 2.33 -14.34
CA LEU A 46 -5.83 3.61 -13.95
C LEU A 46 -5.30 3.57 -12.52
N ILE A 47 -5.87 2.69 -11.68
CA ILE A 47 -5.46 2.49 -10.30
C ILE A 47 -4.91 1.08 -10.14
N ALA A 48 -3.68 0.97 -9.65
CA ALA A 48 -3.18 -0.28 -9.07
C ALA A 48 -3.63 -0.37 -7.61
N PHE A 49 -4.22 -1.49 -7.20
CA PHE A 49 -4.67 -1.69 -5.82
C PHE A 49 -3.73 -2.67 -5.14
N THR A 50 -3.14 -2.25 -4.03
CA THR A 50 -2.23 -3.10 -3.24
C THR A 50 -2.77 -3.25 -1.83
N ASP A 51 -3.03 -4.51 -1.47
CA ASP A 51 -3.45 -4.87 -0.13
C ASP A 51 -2.23 -4.94 0.80
N ILE A 52 -2.23 -4.13 1.85
CA ILE A 52 -1.15 -4.12 2.84
C ILE A 52 -1.28 -5.27 3.84
N ALA A 53 -2.48 -5.86 3.98
CA ALA A 53 -2.70 -6.99 4.87
C ALA A 53 -2.13 -8.29 4.32
N ALA A 54 -1.89 -8.36 2.99
CA ALA A 54 -1.30 -9.51 2.34
C ALA A 54 0.11 -9.84 2.88
N ASP A 55 0.42 -11.14 2.94
CA ASP A 55 1.67 -11.64 3.53
C ASP A 55 2.90 -11.39 2.65
N ASP A 56 2.68 -11.23 1.35
CA ASP A 56 3.66 -10.86 0.33
C ASP A 56 3.81 -9.35 0.15
N TYR A 57 3.16 -8.53 0.98
CA TYR A 57 3.33 -7.07 0.94
C TYR A 57 4.81 -6.70 1.20
N ASN A 58 5.41 -6.03 0.21
CA ASN A 58 6.80 -5.58 0.23
C ASN A 58 6.89 -4.04 0.19
N PRO A 59 7.50 -3.37 1.17
CA PRO A 59 7.68 -1.91 1.15
C PRO A 59 8.48 -1.39 -0.05
N ALA A 60 9.46 -2.16 -0.55
CA ALA A 60 10.32 -1.74 -1.66
C ALA A 60 9.52 -1.48 -2.95
N ASP A 61 8.48 -2.27 -3.20
CA ASP A 61 7.61 -2.13 -4.37
C ASP A 61 6.55 -1.03 -4.20
N ASN A 62 6.42 -0.49 -2.99
CA ASN A 62 5.31 0.35 -2.53
C ASN A 62 5.78 1.68 -1.95
N GLY A 63 6.82 2.27 -2.54
CA GLY A 63 7.31 3.60 -2.19
C GLY A 63 8.06 3.66 -0.85
N GLY A 64 8.57 2.53 -0.38
CA GLY A 64 9.27 2.42 0.91
C GLY A 64 8.36 2.45 2.13
N ILE A 65 7.04 2.29 1.94
CA ILE A 65 6.08 2.36 3.04
C ILE A 65 5.98 1.01 3.73
N ASP A 66 6.49 0.94 4.96
CA ASP A 66 6.36 -0.26 5.79
C ASP A 66 4.91 -0.50 6.23
N PHE A 67 4.64 -1.74 6.67
CA PHE A 67 3.29 -2.14 7.07
C PHE A 67 2.73 -1.31 8.23
N ALA A 68 3.54 -0.97 9.24
CA ALA A 68 3.07 -0.19 10.39
C ALA A 68 2.71 1.25 9.97
N THR A 69 3.53 1.86 9.11
CA THR A 69 3.25 3.18 8.52
C THR A 69 1.98 3.15 7.66
N ALA A 70 1.82 2.14 6.79
CA ALA A 70 0.63 1.97 5.96
C ALA A 70 -0.64 1.70 6.78
N MET A 71 -0.52 1.04 7.93
CA MET A 71 -1.64 0.79 8.84
C MET A 71 -2.12 2.04 9.57
N GLY A 72 -1.21 2.99 9.84
CA GLY A 72 -1.51 4.22 10.56
C GLY A 72 -2.33 5.24 9.75
N ARG A 73 -2.06 5.36 8.44
CA ARG A 73 -2.71 6.33 7.55
C ARG A 73 -2.83 5.78 6.14
N ILE A 74 -3.80 6.27 5.35
CA ILE A 74 -3.90 5.89 3.94
C ILE A 74 -2.75 6.48 3.12
N HIS A 75 -2.25 5.69 2.18
CA HIS A 75 -1.14 6.07 1.29
C HIS A 75 -1.46 5.71 -0.17
N ALA A 76 -0.86 6.44 -1.09
CA ALA A 76 -0.80 6.06 -2.49
C ALA A 76 0.53 6.47 -3.11
N VAL A 77 0.96 5.74 -4.14
CA VAL A 77 2.18 6.01 -4.90
C VAL A 77 1.79 6.42 -6.31
N LYS A 78 2.18 7.61 -6.74
CA LYS A 78 1.97 8.04 -8.14
C LYS A 78 2.92 7.29 -9.07
N ALA A 79 2.61 7.29 -10.37
CA ALA A 79 3.48 6.67 -11.39
C ALA A 79 4.91 7.25 -11.45
N ASP A 80 5.10 8.49 -10.97
CA ASP A 80 6.41 9.15 -10.84
C ASP A 80 7.19 8.74 -9.58
N GLY A 81 6.64 7.84 -8.75
CA GLY A 81 7.21 7.38 -7.49
C GLY A 81 6.90 8.28 -6.28
N THR A 82 6.23 9.43 -6.46
CA THR A 82 5.86 10.28 -5.31
C THR A 82 4.85 9.57 -4.43
N VAL A 83 5.11 9.56 -3.12
CA VAL A 83 4.15 9.11 -2.11
C VAL A 83 3.26 10.27 -1.68
N ILE A 84 1.95 10.00 -1.65
CA ILE A 84 0.93 10.88 -1.08
C ILE A 84 0.18 10.15 0.04
N GLN A 85 -0.43 10.91 0.94
CA GLN A 85 -1.08 10.36 2.14
C GLN A 85 -2.34 11.15 2.55
N ASN A 86 -3.11 10.59 3.48
CA ASN A 86 -4.32 11.20 4.04
C ASN A 86 -5.36 11.56 2.95
N VAL A 87 -6.06 12.68 3.12
CA VAL A 87 -7.13 13.14 2.24
C VAL A 87 -6.64 13.38 0.81
N ASP A 88 -5.35 13.68 0.62
CA ASP A 88 -4.78 13.85 -0.72
C ASP A 88 -4.84 12.57 -1.55
N VAL A 89 -4.75 11.39 -0.91
CA VAL A 89 -4.94 10.11 -1.60
C VAL A 89 -6.32 10.06 -2.27
N PHE A 90 -7.38 10.37 -1.51
CA PHE A 90 -8.74 10.36 -2.06
C PHE A 90 -8.92 11.42 -3.15
N ARG A 91 -8.42 12.66 -2.93
CA ARG A 91 -8.47 13.74 -3.94
C ARG A 91 -7.87 13.28 -5.27
N GLN A 92 -6.71 12.63 -5.22
CA GLN A 92 -5.96 12.23 -6.41
C GLN A 92 -6.56 10.98 -7.07
N VAL A 93 -6.95 9.98 -6.29
CA VAL A 93 -7.61 8.76 -6.78
C VAL A 93 -8.93 9.10 -7.49
N TYR A 94 -9.78 9.94 -6.87
CA TYR A 94 -11.04 10.36 -7.48
C TYR A 94 -10.81 11.22 -8.72
N ALA A 95 -9.79 12.08 -8.73
CA ALA A 95 -9.41 12.86 -9.91
C ALA A 95 -8.98 11.96 -11.07
N VAL A 96 -8.16 10.92 -10.81
CA VAL A 96 -7.76 9.92 -11.81
C VAL A 96 -8.96 9.20 -12.41
N LEU A 97 -9.98 8.90 -11.60
CA LEU A 97 -11.21 8.25 -12.04
C LEU A 97 -12.21 9.16 -12.76
N GLY A 98 -11.97 10.48 -12.81
CA GLY A 98 -12.86 11.47 -13.42
C GLY A 98 -13.99 11.97 -12.51
N ILE A 99 -13.96 11.62 -11.22
CA ILE A 99 -14.96 12.02 -10.21
C ILE A 99 -14.36 12.93 -9.12
N GLY A 100 -13.25 13.59 -9.41
CA GLY A 100 -12.55 14.47 -8.47
C GLY A 100 -13.36 15.68 -8.00
N TRP A 101 -14.45 16.03 -8.70
CA TRP A 101 -15.34 17.13 -8.32
C TRP A 101 -15.97 16.94 -6.93
N ILE A 102 -16.18 15.69 -6.49
CA ILE A 102 -16.69 15.35 -5.14
C ILE A 102 -15.76 15.90 -4.05
N TYR A 103 -14.45 15.88 -4.31
CA TYR A 103 -13.43 16.33 -3.37
C TYR A 103 -12.98 17.78 -3.62
N ALA A 104 -13.51 18.49 -4.62
CA ALA A 104 -13.13 19.86 -4.91
C ALA A 104 -13.30 20.83 -3.71
N PRO A 105 -14.38 20.76 -2.89
CA PRO A 105 -14.54 21.63 -1.73
C PRO A 105 -13.43 21.45 -0.67
N THR A 106 -12.86 20.26 -0.58
CA THR A 106 -11.78 19.95 0.38
C THR A 106 -10.45 20.64 0.05
N ARG A 107 -10.36 21.36 -1.07
CA ARG A 107 -9.18 22.16 -1.45
C ARG A 107 -9.28 23.62 -1.00
N TRP A 108 -10.40 24.05 -0.40
CA TRP A 108 -10.54 25.40 0.10
C TRP A 108 -9.66 25.64 1.33
N PRO A 109 -9.09 26.85 1.50
CA PRO A 109 -8.08 27.15 2.52
C PRO A 109 -8.58 26.96 3.96
N ILE A 110 -9.90 26.97 4.18
CA ILE A 110 -10.52 26.76 5.50
C ILE A 110 -11.01 25.31 5.64
N LEU A 111 -11.70 24.78 4.63
CA LEU A 111 -12.26 23.42 4.69
C LEU A 111 -11.17 22.34 4.61
N GLY A 112 -10.11 22.55 3.84
CA GLY A 112 -9.03 21.58 3.68
C GLY A 112 -8.39 21.19 5.02
N PRO A 113 -7.87 22.15 5.81
CA PRO A 113 -7.32 21.85 7.13
C PRO A 113 -8.30 21.18 8.09
N LEU A 114 -9.59 21.58 8.04
CA LEU A 114 -10.63 20.96 8.86
C LEU A 114 -10.86 19.50 8.48
N VAL A 115 -10.97 19.19 7.19
CA VAL A 115 -11.17 17.82 6.70
C VAL A 115 -9.95 16.96 7.00
N ASP A 116 -8.75 17.50 6.84
CA ASP A 116 -7.50 16.79 7.16
C ASP A 116 -7.41 16.49 8.67
N TRP A 117 -7.88 17.41 9.53
CA TRP A 117 -7.97 17.19 10.98
C TRP A 117 -9.00 16.11 11.35
N VAL A 118 -10.22 16.18 10.79
CA VAL A 118 -11.27 15.16 10.99
C VAL A 118 -10.78 13.78 10.53
N TYR A 119 -10.07 13.73 9.40
CA TYR A 119 -9.48 12.49 8.91
C TYR A 119 -8.44 11.92 9.88
N GLY A 120 -7.60 12.77 10.48
CA GLY A 120 -6.64 12.34 11.50
C GLY A 120 -7.30 11.67 12.70
N LEU A 121 -8.42 12.22 13.18
CA LEU A 121 -9.22 11.60 14.25
C LEU A 121 -9.78 10.24 13.83
N TRP A 122 -10.37 10.17 12.63
CA TRP A 122 -10.90 8.93 12.09
C TRP A 122 -9.82 7.87 11.96
N ALA A 123 -8.63 8.21 11.42
CA ALA A 123 -7.53 7.27 11.24
C ALA A 123 -7.09 6.65 12.58
N ASN A 124 -7.04 7.45 13.64
CA ASN A 124 -6.70 6.98 14.99
C ASN A 124 -7.78 6.09 15.61
N TRP A 125 -9.04 6.31 15.27
CA TRP A 125 -10.17 5.55 15.82
C TRP A 125 -10.63 4.39 14.92
N ARG A 126 -10.12 4.29 13.68
CA ARG A 126 -10.66 3.35 12.68
C ARG A 126 -10.63 1.91 13.16
N LEU A 127 -9.60 1.50 13.89
CA LEU A 127 -9.48 0.14 14.40
C LEU A 127 -10.58 -0.14 15.43
N ALA A 128 -10.79 0.77 16.38
CA ALA A 128 -11.85 0.64 17.38
C ALA A 128 -13.25 0.67 16.75
N ILE A 129 -13.49 1.59 15.81
CA ILE A 129 -14.80 1.75 15.13
C ILE A 129 -15.12 0.54 14.25
N THR A 130 -14.12 -0.09 13.64
CA THR A 130 -14.31 -1.28 12.80
C THR A 130 -14.22 -2.60 13.57
N GLY A 131 -14.12 -2.55 14.92
CA GLY A 131 -14.06 -3.74 15.78
C GLY A 131 -12.75 -4.52 15.66
N ARG A 132 -11.69 -3.89 15.17
CA ARG A 132 -10.37 -4.51 15.00
C ARG A 132 -9.52 -4.46 16.28
N PRO A 133 -8.58 -5.41 16.44
CA PRO A 133 -7.58 -5.36 17.50
C PRO A 133 -6.72 -4.09 17.45
N SER A 134 -6.00 -3.83 18.53
CA SER A 134 -5.04 -2.73 18.58
C SER A 134 -3.94 -2.89 17.53
N LEU A 135 -3.35 -1.78 17.07
CA LEU A 135 -2.24 -1.83 16.11
C LEU A 135 -1.10 -2.73 16.58
N LYS A 136 -0.78 -2.72 17.88
CA LYS A 136 0.24 -3.60 18.47
C LYS A 136 -0.09 -5.07 18.30
N THR A 137 -1.35 -5.44 18.50
CA THR A 137 -1.84 -6.81 18.33
C THR A 137 -1.74 -7.24 16.87
N ILE A 138 -2.18 -6.38 15.93
CA ILE A 138 -2.11 -6.66 14.49
C ILE A 138 -0.65 -6.86 14.03
N LEU A 139 0.28 -6.05 14.55
CA LEU A 139 1.71 -6.21 14.25
C LEU A 139 2.26 -7.53 14.78
N ALA A 140 1.97 -7.87 16.04
CA ALA A 140 2.40 -9.13 16.64
C ALA A 140 1.81 -10.36 15.92
N GLU A 141 0.53 -10.33 15.57
CA GLU A 141 -0.14 -11.39 14.80
C GLU A 141 0.47 -11.54 13.40
N ARG A 142 0.82 -10.42 12.74
CA ARG A 142 1.50 -10.45 11.44
C ARG A 142 2.89 -11.06 11.57
N GLU A 143 3.68 -10.63 12.54
CA GLU A 143 5.02 -11.18 12.80
C GLU A 143 4.97 -12.69 13.06
N ALA A 144 4.04 -13.15 13.90
CA ALA A 144 3.84 -14.56 14.18
C ALA A 144 3.48 -15.35 12.91
N ARG A 145 2.52 -14.87 12.12
CA ARG A 145 2.09 -15.51 10.87
C ARG A 145 3.21 -15.59 9.84
N LEU A 146 4.02 -14.53 9.71
CA LEU A 146 5.17 -14.52 8.82
C LEU A 146 6.27 -15.49 9.29
N ALA A 147 6.48 -15.61 10.60
CA ALA A 147 7.43 -16.58 11.17
C ALA A 147 6.99 -18.03 10.98
N GLU A 148 5.69 -18.33 11.11
CA GLU A 148 5.13 -19.67 10.82
C GLU A 148 5.30 -20.05 9.35
N GLY A 149 5.12 -19.10 8.42
CA GLY A 149 5.41 -19.28 6.99
C GLY A 149 6.89 -19.50 6.67
N CYS A 150 7.80 -19.21 7.62
CA CYS A 150 9.25 -19.45 7.53
C CYS A 150 9.70 -20.78 8.18
N GLY A 151 8.79 -21.68 8.55
CA GLY A 151 9.08 -22.89 9.35
C GLY A 151 10.27 -23.76 8.90
N ASN A 152 11.25 -23.88 9.81
CA ASN A 152 12.37 -24.82 10.03
C ASN A 152 13.21 -25.32 8.82
N PRO A 153 14.51 -24.95 8.72
CA PRO A 153 15.45 -25.54 7.76
C PRO A 153 15.85 -27.01 8.05
N GLU A 154 15.16 -27.73 8.94
CA GLU A 154 15.57 -29.08 9.38
C GLU A 154 14.69 -30.22 8.83
N THR A 155 13.69 -29.93 8.00
CA THR A 155 12.90 -30.97 7.32
C THR A 155 12.50 -30.60 5.90
N ASP A 156 13.46 -30.32 5.01
CA ASP A 156 13.30 -30.72 3.60
C ASP A 156 14.66 -30.79 2.91
N SER A 157 15.27 -31.98 2.95
CA SER A 157 16.35 -32.34 2.04
C SER A 157 15.75 -32.71 0.67
N THR A 158 15.09 -31.76 0.01
CA THR A 158 14.73 -31.91 -1.40
C THR A 158 14.88 -30.58 -2.12
N SER A 159 15.85 -30.55 -3.03
CA SER A 159 16.23 -29.44 -3.89
C SER A 159 15.03 -28.76 -4.57
N GLY A 160 14.81 -27.50 -4.22
CA GLY A 160 14.01 -26.54 -4.98
C GLY A 160 14.36 -25.16 -4.46
N SER A 161 14.82 -24.27 -5.35
CA SER A 161 15.32 -22.93 -5.04
C SER A 161 14.50 -22.21 -3.97
N VAL A 162 15.08 -22.05 -2.77
CA VAL A 162 14.58 -21.09 -1.78
C VAL A 162 14.61 -19.73 -2.45
N ASP A 163 13.43 -19.15 -2.69
CA ASP A 163 13.28 -17.81 -3.23
C ASP A 163 14.06 -16.85 -2.34
N GLU A 164 15.04 -16.14 -2.91
CA GLU A 164 15.87 -15.17 -2.20
C GLU A 164 14.99 -14.09 -1.52
N SER A 165 13.79 -13.85 -2.05
CA SER A 165 12.74 -13.02 -1.45
C SER A 165 12.17 -13.59 -0.15
N LEU A 166 11.94 -14.90 -0.07
CA LEU A 166 11.51 -15.59 1.16
C LEU A 166 12.65 -15.60 2.20
N ALA A 167 13.88 -15.87 1.77
CA ALA A 167 15.05 -15.90 2.65
C ALA A 167 15.40 -14.53 3.26
N ASN A 168 15.19 -13.44 2.52
CA ASN A 168 15.40 -12.08 3.03
C ASN A 168 14.26 -11.62 3.97
N ARG A 169 13.05 -12.18 3.84
CA ARG A 169 11.90 -11.90 4.72
C ARG A 169 12.00 -12.56 6.09
N CYS A 170 12.72 -13.69 6.20
CA CYS A 170 12.93 -14.40 7.47
C CYS A 170 14.17 -13.90 8.25
N ARG A 171 14.87 -12.87 7.78
CA ARG A 171 16.09 -12.33 8.40
C ARG A 171 15.79 -10.96 9.03
N ILE A 172 14.97 -10.96 10.09
CA ILE A 172 14.83 -9.81 11.01
C ILE A 172 15.87 -9.95 12.11
#